data_AF-A0A812D9W7-F1
#
_entry.id   AF-A0A812D9W7-F1
#
_cell.length_a   1.000
_cell.length_b   1.000
_cell.length_c   1.000
_cell.angle_alpha   90.00
_cell.angle_beta   90.00
_cell.angle_gamma   90.00
#
_symmetry.space_group_name_H-M   'P 1'
#
loop_
_entity.id
_entity.type
_entity.pdbx_description
1 polymer ?
#
loop_
_entity_poly.entity_id
_entity_poly.type
_entity_poly.pdbx_seq_one_letter_code
_entity_poly.pdbx_strand_id
1 'polypeptide(L)'
;MKTSSSPYHHHHHHHLSICLSIYLSQCVRIYLSIYLSISVCSYLSIYLSIYLSQCVHIYLSISVCSYLSIYLSISVCSYLSTYLSQCVRIYLSIYLSVFVSIYLSIYLSQCVRIYLSTYLSISVCSYLSIYVSIYLSRCVHIYLSIYLSIYLSQCVHIYLSIYLSIYLSVFISIYLSKIYMNITYLSIYLSIYHSLFISILSTPFIFIYI
;
A
#
# COMPACT_ATOMS: atom_id res chain seq x y z
N MET A 1 90.59 -127.31 -28.20
CA MET A 1 89.17 -127.68 -28.06
C MET A 1 88.33 -126.43 -28.28
N LYS A 2 87.54 -126.43 -29.34
CA LYS A 2 86.58 -125.39 -29.69
C LYS A 2 85.43 -125.40 -28.68
N THR A 3 85.07 -124.24 -28.13
CA THR A 3 83.67 -123.91 -27.85
C THR A 3 83.45 -122.45 -28.25
N SER A 4 82.70 -122.30 -29.34
CA SER A 4 82.28 -121.05 -29.96
C SER A 4 81.18 -120.38 -29.14
N SER A 5 81.46 -119.22 -28.54
CA SER A 5 80.43 -118.31 -28.03
C SER A 5 79.92 -117.43 -29.17
N SER A 6 78.66 -117.61 -29.55
CA SER A 6 78.02 -117.05 -30.74
C SER A 6 77.92 -115.51 -30.74
N PRO A 7 78.08 -114.82 -31.91
CA PRO A 7 77.86 -113.38 -32.05
C PRO A 7 76.37 -112.97 -32.19
N TYR A 8 75.44 -113.94 -32.20
CA TYR A 8 74.00 -113.69 -32.44
C TYR A 8 73.25 -113.15 -31.21
N HIS A 9 73.71 -113.42 -29.99
CA HIS A 9 73.01 -112.96 -28.78
C HIS A 9 73.17 -111.45 -28.52
N HIS A 10 74.31 -110.84 -28.85
CA HIS A 10 74.53 -109.41 -28.58
C HIS A 10 73.75 -108.48 -29.51
N HIS A 11 73.61 -108.81 -30.79
CA HIS A 11 72.85 -107.97 -31.74
C HIS A 11 71.33 -107.98 -31.50
N HIS A 12 70.77 -109.12 -31.10
CA HIS A 12 69.35 -109.22 -30.79
C HIS A 12 68.95 -108.44 -29.53
N HIS A 13 69.77 -108.50 -28.48
CA HIS A 13 69.56 -107.69 -27.28
C HIS A 13 69.72 -106.19 -27.56
N HIS A 14 70.67 -105.81 -28.41
CA HIS A 14 70.88 -104.40 -28.75
C HIS A 14 69.71 -103.83 -29.58
N HIS A 15 69.20 -104.56 -30.58
CA HIS A 15 68.03 -104.12 -31.35
C HIS A 15 66.75 -104.09 -30.52
N LEU A 16 66.54 -105.06 -29.63
CA LEU A 16 65.38 -105.07 -28.74
C LEU A 16 65.43 -103.89 -27.75
N SER A 17 66.61 -103.58 -27.20
CA SER A 17 66.80 -102.44 -26.30
C SER A 17 66.57 -101.10 -26.99
N ILE A 18 67.02 -100.95 -28.24
CA ILE A 18 66.80 -99.73 -29.04
C ILE A 18 65.31 -99.58 -29.36
N CYS A 19 64.64 -100.62 -29.86
CA CYS A 19 63.21 -100.58 -30.15
C CYS A 19 62.37 -100.29 -28.90
N LEU A 20 62.70 -100.92 -27.76
CA LEU A 20 62.03 -100.65 -26.49
C LEU A 20 62.25 -99.20 -26.06
N SER A 21 63.48 -98.67 -26.16
CA SER A 21 63.81 -97.28 -25.80
C SER A 21 63.09 -96.25 -26.68
N ILE A 22 62.98 -96.52 -27.99
CA ILE A 22 62.27 -95.63 -28.93
C ILE A 22 60.78 -95.65 -28.61
N TYR A 23 60.18 -96.82 -28.44
CA TYR A 23 58.77 -96.95 -28.09
C TYR A 23 58.44 -96.26 -26.76
N LEU A 24 59.24 -96.51 -25.71
CA LEU A 24 59.05 -95.88 -24.40
C LEU A 24 59.24 -94.36 -24.47
N SER A 25 60.25 -93.87 -25.20
CA SER A 25 60.48 -92.43 -25.37
C SER A 25 59.35 -91.74 -26.14
N GLN A 26 58.80 -92.39 -27.17
CA GLN A 26 57.66 -91.86 -27.94
C GLN A 26 56.38 -91.89 -27.11
N CYS A 27 56.08 -92.99 -26.41
CA CYS A 27 54.92 -93.07 -25.52
C CYS A 27 54.98 -92.01 -24.41
N VAL A 28 56.16 -91.82 -23.78
CA VAL A 28 56.35 -90.80 -22.75
C VAL A 28 56.22 -89.39 -23.34
N ARG A 29 56.82 -89.10 -24.50
CA ARG A 29 56.67 -87.78 -25.15
C ARG A 29 55.23 -87.47 -25.51
N ILE A 30 54.51 -88.45 -26.09
CA ILE A 30 53.12 -88.27 -26.50
C ILE A 30 52.24 -88.08 -25.27
N TYR A 31 52.33 -88.97 -24.28
CA TYR A 31 51.57 -88.87 -23.03
C TYR A 31 51.84 -87.54 -22.31
N LEU A 32 53.11 -87.18 -22.14
CA LEU A 32 53.49 -85.93 -21.48
C LEU A 32 53.02 -84.71 -22.28
N SER A 33 53.14 -84.71 -23.62
CA SER A 33 52.69 -83.58 -24.45
C SER A 33 51.17 -83.39 -24.41
N ILE A 34 50.40 -84.49 -24.46
CA ILE A 34 48.94 -84.46 -24.39
C ILE A 34 48.49 -84.05 -22.99
N TYR A 35 49.07 -84.64 -21.96
CA TYR A 35 48.75 -84.31 -20.58
C TYR A 35 49.07 -82.85 -20.27
N LEU A 36 50.27 -82.38 -20.63
CA LEU A 36 50.71 -81.01 -20.36
C LEU A 36 49.90 -79.99 -21.18
N SER A 37 49.64 -80.25 -22.46
CA SER A 37 48.82 -79.34 -23.28
C SER A 37 47.39 -79.24 -22.76
N ILE A 38 46.73 -80.36 -22.45
CA ILE A 38 45.34 -80.33 -21.97
C ILE A 38 45.28 -79.71 -20.57
N SER A 39 46.14 -80.15 -19.64
CA SER A 39 46.12 -79.64 -18.26
C SER A 39 46.45 -78.15 -18.19
N VAL A 40 47.50 -77.70 -18.90
CA VAL A 40 47.89 -76.29 -18.90
C VAL A 40 46.88 -75.44 -19.65
N CYS A 41 46.41 -75.85 -20.84
CA CYS A 41 45.44 -75.04 -21.58
C CYS A 41 44.07 -74.98 -20.88
N SER A 42 43.60 -76.08 -20.29
CA SER A 42 42.33 -76.07 -19.54
C SER A 42 42.46 -75.25 -18.26
N TYR A 43 43.52 -75.45 -17.47
CA TYR A 43 43.74 -74.68 -16.24
C TYR A 43 43.90 -73.19 -16.54
N LEU A 44 44.73 -72.84 -17.52
CA LEU A 44 44.97 -71.44 -17.89
C LEU A 44 43.71 -70.79 -18.46
N SER A 45 42.98 -71.46 -19.36
CA SER A 45 41.76 -70.89 -19.94
C SER A 45 40.65 -70.72 -18.90
N ILE A 46 40.44 -71.69 -18.01
CA ILE A 46 39.43 -71.62 -16.95
C ILE A 46 39.83 -70.56 -15.93
N TYR A 47 41.09 -70.57 -15.47
CA TYR A 47 41.57 -69.58 -14.50
C TYR A 47 41.50 -68.17 -15.08
N LEU A 48 42.02 -67.95 -16.28
CA LEU A 48 42.04 -66.63 -16.91
C LEU A 48 40.63 -66.15 -17.25
N SER A 49 39.76 -67.01 -17.79
CA SER A 49 38.40 -66.62 -18.13
C SER A 49 37.59 -66.29 -16.88
N ILE A 50 37.58 -67.15 -15.86
CA ILE A 50 36.77 -66.94 -14.65
C ILE A 50 37.35 -65.79 -13.83
N TYR A 51 38.64 -65.82 -13.54
CA TYR A 51 39.25 -64.81 -12.69
C TYR A 51 39.23 -63.44 -13.35
N LEU A 52 39.64 -63.33 -14.62
CA LEU A 52 39.67 -62.03 -15.30
C LEU A 52 38.25 -61.52 -15.55
N SER A 53 37.31 -62.35 -16.03
CA SER A 53 35.95 -61.89 -16.28
C SER A 53 35.23 -61.51 -14.97
N GLN A 54 35.27 -62.34 -13.93
CA GLN A 54 34.58 -62.02 -12.68
C GLN A 54 35.23 -60.84 -11.97
N CYS A 55 36.56 -60.80 -11.85
CA CYS A 55 37.21 -59.68 -11.17
C CYS A 55 37.02 -58.37 -11.93
N VAL A 56 37.13 -58.36 -13.26
CA VAL A 56 36.88 -57.14 -14.05
C VAL A 56 35.41 -56.75 -13.97
N HIS A 57 34.48 -57.68 -14.09
CA HIS A 57 33.06 -57.34 -14.07
C HIS A 57 32.61 -56.85 -12.70
N ILE A 58 33.07 -57.48 -11.61
CA ILE A 58 32.78 -57.06 -10.24
C ILE A 58 33.42 -55.70 -9.96
N TYR A 59 34.70 -55.53 -10.29
CA TYR A 59 35.39 -54.27 -10.06
C TYR A 59 34.75 -53.15 -10.87
N LEU A 60 34.57 -53.32 -12.19
CA LEU A 60 34.05 -52.28 -13.06
C LEU A 60 32.58 -51.97 -12.73
N SER A 61 31.73 -52.98 -12.51
CA SER A 61 30.32 -52.73 -12.18
C SER A 61 30.16 -52.07 -10.82
N ILE A 62 30.82 -52.56 -9.77
CA ILE A 62 30.63 -52.01 -8.43
C ILE A 62 31.31 -50.66 -8.34
N SER A 63 32.59 -50.55 -8.71
CA SER A 63 33.33 -49.29 -8.52
C SER A 63 32.79 -48.18 -9.41
N VAL A 64 32.54 -48.43 -10.70
CA VAL A 64 32.09 -47.38 -11.63
C VAL A 64 30.63 -47.05 -11.38
N CYS A 65 29.74 -48.03 -11.24
CA CYS A 65 28.32 -47.71 -11.03
C CYS A 65 28.09 -47.08 -9.65
N SER A 66 28.76 -47.54 -8.58
CA SER A 66 28.61 -46.89 -7.26
C SER A 66 29.21 -45.49 -7.26
N TYR A 67 30.43 -45.32 -7.77
CA TYR A 67 31.06 -43.99 -7.82
C TYR A 67 30.26 -43.03 -8.68
N LEU A 68 29.83 -43.45 -9.87
CA LEU A 68 29.05 -42.60 -10.78
C LEU A 68 27.68 -42.28 -10.18
N SER A 69 26.98 -43.24 -9.60
CA SER A 69 25.66 -42.98 -8.99
C SER A 69 25.75 -42.08 -7.76
N ILE A 70 26.73 -42.28 -6.90
CA ILE A 70 26.95 -41.44 -5.71
C ILE A 70 27.38 -40.05 -6.14
N TYR A 71 28.34 -39.93 -7.04
CA TYR A 71 28.80 -38.64 -7.53
C TYR A 71 27.69 -37.88 -8.23
N LEU A 72 26.96 -38.52 -9.16
CA LEU A 72 25.89 -37.89 -9.92
C LEU A 72 24.72 -37.51 -9.00
N SER A 73 24.31 -38.39 -8.08
CA SER A 73 23.22 -38.08 -7.14
C SER A 73 23.60 -36.93 -6.21
N ILE A 74 24.76 -36.97 -5.57
CA ILE A 74 25.17 -35.92 -4.64
C ILE A 74 25.39 -34.62 -5.39
N SER A 75 26.21 -34.62 -6.45
CA SER A 75 26.56 -33.37 -7.16
C SER A 75 25.36 -32.75 -7.85
N VAL A 76 24.57 -33.52 -8.60
CA VAL A 76 23.43 -32.99 -9.35
C VAL A 76 22.28 -32.65 -8.41
N CYS A 77 21.92 -33.52 -7.47
CA CYS A 77 20.81 -33.20 -6.57
C CYS A 77 21.17 -32.04 -5.63
N SER A 78 22.38 -31.99 -5.08
CA SER A 78 22.77 -30.87 -4.21
C SER A 78 22.87 -29.56 -5.01
N TYR A 79 23.54 -29.55 -6.15
CA TYR A 79 23.68 -28.34 -6.96
C TYR A 79 22.32 -27.86 -7.48
N LEU A 80 21.51 -28.75 -8.06
CA LEU A 80 20.21 -28.38 -8.61
C LEU A 80 19.25 -27.95 -7.51
N SER A 81 19.19 -28.65 -6.37
CA SER A 81 18.30 -28.27 -5.27
C SER A 81 18.72 -26.95 -4.64
N THR A 82 20.00 -26.74 -4.35
CA THR A 82 20.49 -25.51 -3.72
C THR A 82 20.37 -24.32 -4.66
N TYR A 83 20.88 -24.45 -5.89
CA TYR A 83 20.82 -23.37 -6.87
C TYR A 83 19.38 -22.99 -7.20
N LEU A 84 18.54 -23.98 -7.54
CA LEU A 84 17.17 -23.70 -7.95
C LEU A 84 16.32 -23.19 -6.78
N SER A 85 16.48 -23.74 -5.58
CA SER A 85 15.76 -23.22 -4.40
C SER A 85 16.19 -21.81 -4.02
N GLN A 86 17.49 -21.51 -4.07
CA GLN A 86 18.01 -20.20 -3.70
C GLN A 86 17.67 -19.15 -4.75
N CYS A 87 17.83 -19.45 -6.04
CA CYS A 87 17.42 -18.56 -7.13
C CYS A 87 15.91 -18.29 -7.09
N VAL A 88 15.07 -19.32 -6.93
CA VAL A 88 13.61 -19.14 -6.85
C VAL A 88 13.23 -18.32 -5.61
N ARG A 89 13.81 -18.60 -4.43
CA ARG A 89 13.52 -17.82 -3.22
C ARG A 89 13.92 -16.37 -3.37
N ILE A 90 15.12 -16.09 -3.88
CA ILE A 90 15.62 -14.72 -4.05
C ILE A 90 14.76 -14.00 -5.09
N TYR A 91 14.52 -14.60 -6.26
CA TYR A 91 13.71 -13.98 -7.30
C TYR A 91 12.28 -13.72 -6.81
N LEU A 92 11.62 -14.73 -6.22
CA LEU A 92 10.26 -14.59 -5.74
C LEU A 92 10.15 -13.58 -4.60
N SER A 93 11.09 -13.60 -3.63
CA SER A 93 11.06 -12.67 -2.51
C SER A 93 11.29 -11.23 -2.97
N ILE A 94 12.29 -10.97 -3.83
CA ILE A 94 12.56 -9.64 -4.34
C ILE A 94 11.41 -9.17 -5.23
N TYR A 95 10.99 -9.98 -6.20
CA TYR A 95 9.91 -9.61 -7.10
C TYR A 95 8.62 -9.34 -6.34
N LEU A 96 8.21 -10.24 -5.44
CA LEU A 96 6.97 -10.08 -4.69
C LEU A 96 7.06 -8.90 -3.71
N SER A 97 8.16 -8.77 -2.95
CA SER A 97 8.29 -7.67 -1.98
C SER A 97 8.35 -6.31 -2.68
N VAL A 98 9.15 -6.17 -3.73
CA VAL A 98 9.32 -4.92 -4.46
C VAL A 98 8.04 -4.58 -5.23
N PHE A 99 7.48 -5.53 -5.97
CA PHE A 99 6.27 -5.28 -6.75
C PHE A 99 5.08 -4.97 -5.84
N VAL A 100 4.84 -5.76 -4.80
CA VAL A 100 3.72 -5.52 -3.87
C VAL A 100 3.94 -4.23 -3.10
N SER A 101 5.15 -3.95 -2.58
CA SER A 101 5.39 -2.72 -1.83
C SER A 101 5.23 -1.48 -2.70
N ILE A 102 5.82 -1.46 -3.90
CA ILE A 102 5.74 -0.31 -4.82
C ILE A 102 4.30 -0.15 -5.31
N TYR A 103 3.67 -1.22 -5.80
CA TYR A 103 2.31 -1.14 -6.31
C TYR A 103 1.34 -0.72 -5.22
N LEU A 104 1.37 -1.36 -4.05
CA LEU A 104 0.46 -1.05 -2.96
C LEU A 104 0.74 0.35 -2.40
N SER A 105 2.00 0.74 -2.19
CA SER A 105 2.31 2.07 -1.65
C SER A 105 1.92 3.17 -2.63
N ILE A 106 2.30 3.09 -3.89
CA ILE A 106 2.02 4.14 -4.88
C ILE A 106 0.53 4.18 -5.18
N TYR A 107 -0.07 3.04 -5.54
CA TYR A 107 -1.47 3.00 -5.94
C TYR A 107 -2.38 3.39 -4.77
N LEU A 108 -2.20 2.76 -3.60
CA LEU A 108 -3.07 3.05 -2.45
C LEU A 108 -2.85 4.49 -1.96
N SER A 109 -1.61 4.97 -1.85
CA SER A 109 -1.37 6.34 -1.37
C SER A 109 -1.84 7.41 -2.33
N GLN A 110 -1.61 7.25 -3.64
CA GLN A 110 -2.09 8.21 -4.63
C GLN A 110 -3.61 8.16 -4.75
N CYS A 111 -4.21 6.97 -4.88
CA CYS A 111 -5.66 6.85 -4.99
C CYS A 111 -6.36 7.40 -3.75
N VAL A 112 -5.90 7.04 -2.55
CA VAL A 112 -6.49 7.57 -1.30
C VAL A 112 -6.27 9.08 -1.20
N ARG A 113 -5.07 9.60 -1.49
CA ARG A 113 -4.81 11.04 -1.39
C ARG A 113 -5.64 11.82 -2.40
N ILE A 114 -5.72 11.37 -3.65
CA ILE A 114 -6.51 12.04 -4.70
C ILE A 114 -8.00 11.94 -4.37
N TYR A 115 -8.51 10.76 -4.06
CA TYR A 115 -9.92 10.57 -3.76
C TYR A 115 -10.32 11.37 -2.52
N LEU A 116 -9.57 11.25 -1.43
CA LEU A 116 -9.88 11.94 -0.19
C LEU A 116 -9.77 13.46 -0.36
N SER A 117 -8.71 13.96 -1.00
CA SER A 117 -8.53 15.41 -1.19
C SER A 117 -9.58 15.99 -2.13
N THR A 118 -9.87 15.36 -3.27
CA THR A 118 -10.86 15.87 -4.22
C THR A 118 -12.27 15.74 -3.65
N TYR A 119 -12.60 14.60 -3.05
CA TYR A 119 -13.92 14.39 -2.46
C TYR A 119 -14.15 15.34 -1.28
N LEU A 120 -13.24 15.42 -0.30
CA LEU A 120 -13.41 16.35 0.82
C LEU A 120 -13.43 17.80 0.37
N SER A 121 -12.49 18.23 -0.49
CA SER A 121 -12.46 19.62 -0.92
C SER A 121 -13.74 20.02 -1.64
N ILE A 122 -14.19 19.21 -2.60
CA ILE A 122 -15.39 19.52 -3.38
C ILE A 122 -16.62 19.42 -2.50
N SER A 123 -16.83 18.29 -1.80
CA SER A 123 -18.05 18.08 -1.02
C SER A 123 -18.15 19.06 0.14
N VAL A 124 -17.10 19.25 0.94
CA VAL A 124 -17.14 20.13 2.11
C VAL A 124 -17.15 21.59 1.69
N CYS A 125 -16.31 22.02 0.74
CA CYS A 125 -16.31 23.43 0.34
C CYS A 125 -17.61 23.80 -0.38
N SER A 126 -18.15 22.94 -1.26
CA SER A 126 -19.43 23.23 -1.91
C SER A 126 -20.57 23.23 -0.91
N TYR A 127 -20.68 22.21 -0.04
CA TYR A 127 -21.74 22.15 0.95
C TYR A 127 -21.67 23.32 1.92
N LEU A 128 -20.49 23.61 2.47
CA LEU A 128 -20.30 24.71 3.42
C LEU A 128 -20.55 26.07 2.77
N SER A 129 -20.06 26.29 1.54
CA SER A 129 -20.30 27.57 0.84
C SER A 129 -21.78 27.76 0.50
N ILE A 130 -22.47 26.72 0.05
CA ILE A 130 -23.92 26.77 -0.23
C ILE A 130 -24.70 26.98 1.07
N TYR A 131 -24.38 26.23 2.12
CA TYR A 131 -25.06 26.34 3.41
C TYR A 131 -24.84 27.73 4.02
N VAL A 132 -23.60 28.19 4.12
CA VAL A 132 -23.28 29.50 4.69
C VAL A 132 -23.88 30.62 3.83
N SER A 133 -23.74 30.56 2.50
CA SER A 133 -24.30 31.62 1.65
C SER A 133 -25.81 31.68 1.75
N ILE A 134 -26.53 30.57 1.63
CA ILE A 134 -27.99 30.56 1.64
C ILE A 134 -28.52 30.84 3.04
N TYR A 135 -27.99 30.16 4.06
CA TYR A 135 -28.51 30.27 5.42
C TYR A 135 -28.14 31.62 6.03
N LEU A 136 -26.87 32.02 5.99
CA LEU A 136 -26.44 33.28 6.59
C LEU A 136 -27.04 34.46 5.84
N SER A 137 -26.99 34.50 4.50
CA SER A 137 -27.56 35.64 3.77
C SER A 137 -29.06 35.74 4.01
N ARG A 138 -29.80 34.63 3.95
CA ARG A 138 -31.24 34.68 4.08
C ARG A 138 -31.67 34.97 5.50
N CYS A 139 -31.08 34.33 6.50
CA CYS A 139 -31.40 34.57 7.91
C CYS A 139 -31.02 35.99 8.32
N VAL A 140 -29.82 36.48 7.96
CA VAL A 140 -29.40 37.84 8.29
C VAL A 140 -30.27 38.85 7.55
N HIS A 141 -30.53 38.66 6.25
CA HIS A 141 -31.30 39.62 5.48
C HIS A 141 -32.76 39.67 5.93
N ILE A 142 -33.37 38.55 6.27
CA ILE A 142 -34.74 38.49 6.81
C ILE A 142 -34.78 39.09 8.21
N TYR A 143 -33.87 38.68 9.10
CA TYR A 143 -33.88 39.16 10.48
C TYR A 143 -33.60 40.66 10.54
N LEU A 144 -32.56 41.12 9.84
CA LEU A 144 -32.20 42.53 9.80
C LEU A 144 -33.27 43.36 9.08
N SER A 145 -33.82 42.90 7.95
CA SER A 145 -34.85 43.68 7.25
C SER A 145 -36.12 43.77 8.06
N ILE A 146 -36.61 42.66 8.63
CA ILE A 146 -37.85 42.64 9.40
C ILE A 146 -37.65 43.39 10.72
N TYR A 147 -36.60 43.09 11.47
CA TYR A 147 -36.35 43.74 12.75
C TYR A 147 -36.10 45.23 12.57
N LEU A 148 -35.22 45.63 11.67
CA LEU A 148 -34.92 47.04 11.45
C LEU A 148 -36.11 47.79 10.85
N SER A 149 -36.81 47.22 9.87
CA SER A 149 -37.98 47.90 9.29
C SER A 149 -39.10 48.05 10.30
N ILE A 150 -39.49 46.98 11.00
CA ILE A 150 -40.60 47.03 11.95
C ILE A 150 -40.22 47.88 13.15
N TYR A 151 -39.09 47.59 13.78
CA TYR A 151 -38.70 48.28 15.01
C TYR A 151 -38.39 49.75 14.75
N LEU A 152 -37.60 50.06 13.72
CA LEU A 152 -37.24 51.46 13.44
C LEU A 152 -38.44 52.24 12.91
N SER A 153 -39.27 51.66 12.03
CA SER A 153 -40.47 52.37 11.55
C SER A 153 -41.49 52.57 12.66
N GLN A 154 -41.85 51.54 13.44
CA GLN A 154 -42.81 51.72 14.53
C GLN A 154 -42.27 52.64 15.60
N CYS A 155 -41.04 52.43 16.09
CA CYS A 155 -40.51 53.27 17.17
C CYS A 155 -40.35 54.73 16.73
N VAL A 156 -39.82 54.99 15.54
CA VAL A 156 -39.69 56.36 15.02
C VAL A 156 -41.06 56.96 14.78
N HIS A 157 -42.00 56.24 14.16
CA HIS A 157 -43.31 56.78 13.84
C HIS A 157 -44.12 57.05 15.11
N ILE A 158 -44.08 56.16 16.09
CA ILE A 158 -44.75 56.33 17.39
C ILE A 158 -44.10 57.48 18.15
N TYR A 159 -42.77 57.48 18.30
CA TYR A 159 -42.07 58.52 19.03
C TYR A 159 -42.27 59.89 18.39
N LEU A 160 -42.04 60.02 17.08
CA LEU A 160 -42.16 61.30 16.38
C LEU A 160 -43.61 61.78 16.35
N SER A 161 -44.58 60.91 16.05
CA SER A 161 -45.99 61.33 16.00
C SER A 161 -46.52 61.74 17.37
N ILE A 162 -46.26 60.95 18.42
CA ILE A 162 -46.76 61.23 19.76
C ILE A 162 -46.02 62.43 20.37
N TYR A 163 -44.68 62.42 20.33
CA TYR A 163 -43.89 63.50 20.91
C TYR A 163 -44.17 64.82 20.21
N LEU A 164 -44.15 64.85 18.87
CA LEU A 164 -44.36 66.08 18.12
C LEU A 164 -45.80 66.58 18.25
N SER A 165 -46.81 65.70 18.20
CA SER A 165 -48.21 66.12 18.36
C SER A 165 -48.50 66.66 19.77
N ILE A 166 -48.00 66.00 20.82
CA ILE A 166 -48.17 66.46 22.20
C ILE A 166 -47.39 67.74 22.42
N TYR A 167 -46.12 67.78 22.04
CA TYR A 167 -45.29 68.96 22.22
C TYR A 167 -45.87 70.17 21.49
N LEU A 168 -46.24 70.00 20.21
CA LEU A 168 -46.77 71.09 19.40
C LEU A 168 -48.14 71.55 19.90
N SER A 169 -49.04 70.63 20.28
CA SER A 169 -50.36 70.99 20.84
C SER A 169 -50.25 71.71 22.19
N VAL A 170 -49.37 71.25 23.08
CA VAL A 170 -49.11 71.90 24.37
C VAL A 170 -48.47 73.28 24.16
N PHE A 171 -47.47 73.38 23.28
CA PHE A 171 -46.79 74.65 23.02
C PHE A 171 -47.75 75.68 22.40
N ILE A 172 -48.52 75.28 21.38
CA ILE A 172 -49.52 76.13 20.72
C ILE A 172 -50.60 76.57 21.72
N SER A 173 -51.13 75.67 22.55
CA SER A 173 -52.16 76.02 23.54
C SER A 173 -51.65 76.99 24.62
N ILE A 174 -50.42 76.81 25.11
CA ILE A 174 -49.78 77.75 26.04
C ILE A 174 -49.58 79.11 25.35
N TYR A 175 -49.11 79.13 24.11
CA TYR A 175 -48.86 80.40 23.41
C TYR A 175 -50.16 81.17 23.13
N LEU A 176 -51.20 80.49 22.64
CA LEU A 176 -52.53 81.07 22.41
C LEU A 176 -53.18 81.57 23.70
N SER A 177 -53.11 80.80 24.80
CA SER A 177 -53.64 81.25 26.09
C SER A 177 -52.92 82.51 26.59
N LYS A 178 -51.60 82.60 26.40
CA LYS A 178 -50.80 83.78 26.77
C LYS A 178 -51.16 85.01 25.94
N ILE A 179 -51.38 84.85 24.63
CA ILE A 179 -51.87 85.93 23.76
C ILE A 179 -53.26 86.40 24.21
N TYR A 180 -54.18 85.46 24.46
CA TYR A 180 -55.54 85.78 24.88
C TYR A 180 -55.56 86.59 26.18
N MET A 181 -54.77 86.16 27.18
CA MET A 181 -54.62 86.89 28.44
C MET A 181 -54.02 88.29 28.26
N ASN A 182 -53.12 88.47 27.29
CA ASN A 182 -52.54 89.78 27.00
C ASN A 182 -53.55 90.73 26.32
N ILE A 183 -54.37 90.20 25.41
CA ILE A 183 -55.44 90.96 24.75
C ILE A 183 -56.52 91.37 25.75
N THR A 184 -56.93 90.47 26.64
CA THR A 184 -57.91 90.80 27.68
C THR A 184 -57.36 91.82 28.68
N TYR A 185 -56.09 91.71 29.08
CA TYR A 185 -55.45 92.73 29.90
C TYR A 185 -55.43 94.10 29.21
N LEU A 186 -55.07 94.15 27.93
CA LEU A 186 -55.05 95.39 27.14
C LEU A 186 -56.47 95.99 26.99
N SER A 187 -57.50 95.17 26.76
CA SER A 187 -58.87 95.65 26.65
C SER A 187 -59.42 96.16 27.99
N ILE A 188 -59.07 95.51 29.11
CA ILE A 188 -59.38 95.99 30.46
C ILE A 188 -58.65 97.31 30.72
N TYR A 189 -57.35 97.40 30.42
CA TYR A 189 -56.58 98.62 30.58
C TYR A 189 -57.16 99.78 29.75
N LEU A 190 -57.50 99.53 28.48
CA LEU A 190 -58.07 100.54 27.58
C LEU A 190 -59.48 100.97 28.03
N SER A 191 -60.31 100.05 28.53
CA SER A 191 -61.64 100.38 29.06
C SER A 191 -61.57 101.15 30.38
N ILE A 192 -60.62 100.84 31.26
CA ILE A 192 -60.33 101.62 32.48
C ILE A 192 -59.83 103.02 32.10
N TYR A 193 -58.89 103.12 31.16
CA TYR A 193 -58.37 104.41 30.71
C TYR A 193 -59.45 105.27 30.04
N HIS A 194 -60.27 104.67 29.18
CA HIS A 194 -61.37 105.35 28.50
C HIS A 194 -62.47 105.80 29.48
N SER A 195 -62.83 104.96 30.45
CA SER A 195 -63.80 105.33 31.49
C SER A 195 -63.28 106.43 32.41
N LEU A 196 -61.99 106.40 32.78
CA LEU A 196 -61.34 107.49 33.51
C LEU A 196 -61.24 108.78 32.69
N PHE A 197 -60.94 108.70 31.40
CA PHE A 197 -60.89 109.87 30.52
C PHE A 197 -62.27 110.52 30.38
N ILE A 198 -63.33 109.71 30.18
CA ILE A 198 -64.71 110.20 30.16
C ILE A 198 -65.12 110.77 31.52
N SER A 199 -64.72 110.14 32.64
CA SER A 199 -65.06 110.65 33.97
C SER A 199 -64.42 112.01 34.25
N ILE A 200 -63.16 112.22 33.85
CA ILE A 200 -62.46 113.50 33.97
C ILE A 200 -63.08 114.58 33.06
N LEU A 201 -63.52 114.23 31.84
CA LEU A 201 -64.21 115.16 30.94
C LEU A 201 -65.64 115.50 31.39
N SER A 202 -66.31 114.58 32.08
CA SER A 202 -67.68 114.75 32.58
C SER A 202 -67.73 115.34 34.00
N THR A 203 -66.62 115.43 34.72
CA THR A 203 -66.53 116.29 35.91
C THR A 203 -66.51 117.76 35.48
N PRO A 204 -67.48 118.58 35.90
CA PRO A 204 -67.49 119.99 35.57
C PRO A 204 -66.28 120.67 36.23
N PHE A 205 -65.48 121.40 35.44
CA PHE A 205 -64.55 122.40 35.96
C PHE A 205 -65.36 123.48 36.69
N ILE A 206 -65.58 123.31 37.99
CA ILE A 206 -65.99 124.38 38.88
C ILE A 206 -64.73 125.18 39.21
N PHE A 207 -64.48 126.23 38.43
CA PHE A 207 -63.71 127.42 38.79
C PHE A 207 -64.35 128.58 38.03
N ILE A 208 -65.25 129.35 38.64
CA ILE A 208 -64.95 130.60 39.36
C ILE A 208 -64.02 131.49 38.54
N TYR A 209 -64.57 132.49 37.85
CA TYR A 209 -64.11 133.89 37.87
C TYR A 209 -65.10 134.80 37.11
N ILE A 210 -65.82 135.63 37.88
CA ILE A 210 -66.66 136.81 37.55
C ILE A 210 -67.87 136.57 36.64
#